data_AF-A0A536DEF3-F1
#
_entry.id   AF-A0A536DEF3-F1
#
_cell.length_a   1.000
_cell.length_b   1.000
_cell.length_c   1.000
_cell.angle_alpha   90.00
_cell.angle_beta   90.00
_cell.angle_gamma   90.00
#
_symmetry.space_group_name_H-M   'P 1'
#
loop_
_entity.id
_entity.type
_entity.pdbx_description
1 polymer ?
#
loop_
_entity_poly.entity_id
_entity_poly.type
_entity_poly.pdbx_seq_one_letter_code
_entity_poly.pdbx_strand_id
1 'polypeptide(L)'
;MGRVGGRELAAHREGGRGKPSARRFLPDRRPHCLPGPQAAQGADRLGRLVKAGLTGRRYDGCVPPNEGESLGTRIRRLRRERGVSLAKIGGGDFTRAFLSQVELGRAQPSLRVLRVIADRLGTHVDFLLEGRSREVDRELALERARVLLLRGEPKRALISLRGLDEAAWPIGTDARLTEAEALAQLGRHERARKVLDAERMVISKHRDNPRMDRWRALSQGKRLSYGDGDAKAAAENHLQIAERATRAGRPKDALEHYRSARTLLEA
;
A
#
# COMPACT_ATOMS: atom_id res chain seq x y z
N MET A 1 8.75 36.73 75.77
CA MET A 1 7.46 36.04 76.00
C MET A 1 7.49 34.79 75.12
N GLY A 2 7.61 33.53 75.55
CA GLY A 2 7.29 32.80 76.78
C GLY A 2 6.71 31.45 76.31
N ARG A 3 7.56 30.42 76.09
CA ARG A 3 7.64 29.11 76.81
C ARG A 3 6.30 28.40 77.08
N VAL A 4 6.04 27.22 76.50
CA VAL A 4 6.32 25.82 76.96
C VAL A 4 5.10 25.14 77.60
N GLY A 5 4.85 23.88 77.23
CA GLY A 5 4.17 22.84 78.03
C GLY A 5 2.92 22.27 77.36
N GLY A 6 2.61 20.97 77.31
CA GLY A 6 3.24 19.75 77.82
C GLY A 6 2.61 18.56 77.05
N ARG A 7 3.38 17.54 76.66
CA ARG A 7 3.50 16.23 77.33
C ARG A 7 2.16 15.54 77.62
N GLU A 8 1.90 14.45 76.90
CA GLU A 8 1.25 13.27 77.47
C GLU A 8 1.94 11.99 77.00
N LEU A 9 1.97 11.02 77.91
CA LEU A 9 2.90 9.90 78.02
C LEU A 9 2.37 8.62 77.36
N ALA A 10 3.31 7.75 77.03
CA ALA A 10 3.13 6.40 76.51
C ALA A 10 2.42 5.44 77.48
N ALA A 11 1.73 4.44 76.92
CA ALA A 11 1.47 3.18 77.59
C ALA A 11 1.38 2.01 76.58
N HIS A 12 2.29 1.05 76.78
CA HIS A 12 2.13 -0.40 76.72
C HIS A 12 1.69 -1.15 75.44
N ARG A 13 2.66 -1.94 74.94
CA ARG A 13 2.60 -3.35 74.47
C ARG A 13 1.23 -3.98 74.28
N GLU A 14 1.02 -4.63 73.13
CA GLU A 14 1.04 -6.11 73.03
C GLU A 14 1.00 -6.60 71.57
N GLY A 15 1.62 -7.76 71.36
CA GLY A 15 1.87 -8.35 70.04
C GLY A 15 0.67 -9.08 69.45
N GLY A 16 0.56 -9.01 68.13
CA GLY A 16 -0.30 -9.88 67.33
C GLY A 16 0.45 -10.34 66.09
N ARG A 17 0.97 -11.56 66.12
CA ARG A 17 1.56 -12.24 64.95
C ARG A 17 0.45 -12.54 63.93
N GLY A 18 0.26 -11.63 62.98
CA GLY A 18 -0.56 -11.88 61.79
C GLY A 18 0.19 -12.75 60.79
N LYS A 19 -0.31 -13.97 60.56
CA LYS A 19 0.14 -14.90 59.51
C LYS A 19 0.05 -14.24 58.13
N PRO A 20 1.05 -14.30 57.24
CA PRO A 20 0.84 -13.97 55.84
C PRO A 20 0.17 -15.18 55.15
N SER A 21 -1.03 -14.94 54.63
CA SER A 21 -1.78 -15.90 53.81
C SER A 21 -1.14 -16.09 52.44
N ALA A 22 -1.37 -17.29 51.90
CA ALA A 22 -0.79 -17.87 50.71
C ALA A 22 -0.61 -16.94 49.49
N ARG A 23 0.64 -16.79 49.05
CA ARG A 23 0.95 -16.46 47.64
C ARG A 23 0.53 -17.64 46.78
N ARG A 24 -0.58 -17.51 46.05
CA ARG A 24 -0.94 -18.38 44.94
C ARG A 24 0.19 -18.34 43.90
N PHE A 25 0.90 -19.44 43.76
CA PHE A 25 1.75 -19.74 42.60
C PHE A 25 0.89 -19.67 41.33
N LEU A 26 1.11 -18.66 40.49
CA LEU A 26 0.70 -18.69 39.08
C LEU A 26 1.74 -19.52 38.32
N PRO A 27 1.34 -20.56 37.56
CA PRO A 27 2.28 -21.29 36.74
C PRO A 27 2.75 -20.41 35.56
N ASP A 28 4.04 -20.55 35.31
CA ASP A 28 4.86 -19.93 34.27
C ASP A 28 4.18 -19.96 32.89
N ARG A 29 3.74 -18.80 32.39
CA ARG A 29 3.22 -18.66 31.01
C ARG A 29 4.40 -18.66 30.05
N ARG A 30 4.79 -19.84 29.59
CA ARG A 30 5.61 -19.96 28.38
C ARG A 30 4.85 -19.31 27.21
N PRO A 31 5.48 -18.43 26.40
CA PRO A 31 4.84 -17.92 25.21
C PRO A 31 4.64 -19.07 24.21
N HIS A 32 3.39 -19.45 23.97
CA HIS A 32 3.02 -20.34 22.88
C HIS A 32 3.40 -19.66 21.56
N CYS A 33 4.49 -20.12 20.94
CA CYS A 33 4.79 -19.84 19.54
C CYS A 33 3.71 -20.53 18.69
N LEU A 34 2.91 -19.74 17.97
CA LEU A 34 2.06 -20.28 16.90
C LEU A 34 2.97 -20.86 15.81
N PRO A 35 2.74 -22.10 15.34
CA PRO A 35 3.49 -22.63 14.22
C PRO A 35 3.11 -21.83 12.96
N GLY A 36 4.12 -21.34 12.25
CA GLY A 36 3.94 -20.67 10.96
C GLY A 36 3.28 -21.60 9.93
N PRO A 37 2.68 -21.04 8.86
CA PRO A 37 1.98 -21.84 7.86
C PRO A 37 2.95 -22.81 7.20
N GLN A 38 2.63 -24.11 7.30
CA GLN A 38 3.38 -25.18 6.66
C GLN A 38 3.33 -24.99 5.14
N ALA A 39 4.50 -24.88 4.51
CA ALA A 39 4.62 -24.84 3.06
C ALA A 39 4.04 -26.15 2.49
N ALA A 40 3.00 -26.04 1.67
CA ALA A 40 2.44 -27.15 0.94
C ALA A 40 3.51 -27.75 0.00
N GLN A 41 3.98 -28.95 0.34
CA GLN A 41 4.83 -29.75 -0.53
C GLN A 41 3.92 -30.43 -1.56
N GLY A 42 3.86 -29.87 -2.77
CA GLY A 42 3.26 -30.51 -3.94
C GLY A 42 4.32 -30.75 -4.99
N ALA A 43 4.96 -31.91 -4.96
CA ALA A 43 5.79 -32.42 -6.04
C ALA A 43 4.95 -33.42 -6.85
N ASP A 44 4.80 -33.20 -8.17
CA ASP A 44 4.11 -34.14 -9.06
C ASP A 44 5.10 -35.18 -9.63
N ARG A 45 4.61 -36.40 -9.87
CA ARG A 45 5.36 -37.67 -9.99
C ARG A 45 6.21 -37.84 -11.27
N LEU A 46 6.48 -36.79 -12.07
CA LEU A 46 7.15 -36.93 -13.37
C LEU A 46 8.29 -35.94 -13.68
N GLY A 47 8.86 -35.26 -12.68
CA GLY A 47 10.20 -34.65 -12.80
C GLY A 47 10.42 -33.68 -13.98
N ARG A 48 9.37 -33.01 -14.47
CA ARG A 48 9.47 -32.01 -15.55
C ARG A 48 9.26 -30.60 -15.02
N LEU A 49 10.25 -29.74 -15.23
CA LEU A 49 10.15 -28.29 -15.05
C LEU A 49 9.17 -27.72 -16.09
N VAL A 50 7.94 -27.45 -15.66
CA VAL A 50 6.98 -26.65 -16.45
C VAL A 50 7.36 -25.17 -16.30
N LYS A 51 7.69 -24.52 -17.41
CA LYS A 51 7.77 -23.04 -17.49
C LYS A 51 6.38 -22.48 -17.22
N ALA A 52 6.13 -22.08 -15.98
CA ALA A 52 4.95 -21.32 -15.62
C ALA A 52 5.09 -19.88 -16.12
N GLY A 53 4.00 -19.38 -16.71
CA GLY A 53 3.96 -18.17 -17.49
C GLY A 53 4.22 -16.88 -16.72
N LEU A 54 4.70 -15.91 -17.48
CA LEU A 54 4.76 -14.50 -17.19
C LEU A 54 3.36 -13.93 -16.90
N THR A 55 2.91 -13.89 -15.65
CA THR A 55 1.90 -12.91 -15.18
C THR A 55 1.87 -12.89 -13.66
N GLY A 56 2.11 -11.71 -13.07
CA GLY A 56 1.90 -11.47 -11.64
C GLY A 56 3.19 -11.20 -10.86
N ARG A 57 3.97 -10.20 -11.26
CA ARG A 57 4.88 -9.58 -10.29
C ARG A 57 4.03 -8.77 -9.31
N ARG A 58 3.92 -9.31 -8.09
CA ARG A 58 3.44 -8.62 -6.91
C ARG A 58 4.29 -7.35 -6.75
N TYR A 59 3.64 -6.19 -6.78
CA TYR A 59 4.25 -4.97 -6.26
C TYR A 59 4.24 -5.08 -4.74
N ASP A 60 5.19 -5.86 -4.20
CA ASP A 60 5.44 -5.91 -2.77
C ASP A 60 5.85 -4.50 -2.31
N GLY A 61 5.17 -4.05 -1.25
CA GLY A 61 5.11 -2.66 -0.80
C GLY A 61 6.45 -1.92 -0.81
N CYS A 62 6.59 -1.00 -1.76
CA CYS A 62 7.69 -0.04 -1.75
C CYS A 62 7.35 1.06 -0.75
N VAL A 63 8.09 1.11 0.36
CA VAL A 63 8.19 2.34 1.17
C VAL A 63 8.75 3.43 0.23
N PRO A 64 8.07 4.58 0.08
CA PRO A 64 8.58 5.67 -0.75
C PRO A 64 9.95 6.08 -0.22
N PRO A 65 10.94 6.34 -1.10
CA PRO A 65 12.26 6.76 -0.66
C PRO A 65 12.14 8.13 0.03
N ASN A 66 12.93 8.31 1.10
CA ASN A 66 13.05 9.60 1.76
C ASN A 66 13.64 10.60 0.76
N GLU A 67 13.04 11.78 0.62
CA GLU A 67 13.54 12.87 -0.21
C GLU A 67 14.97 13.21 0.25
N GLY A 68 15.98 12.86 -0.56
CA GLY A 68 17.41 12.97 -0.20
C GLY A 68 18.16 11.64 -0.08
N GLU A 69 17.52 10.49 -0.25
CA GLU A 69 18.19 9.17 -0.26
C GLU A 69 19.14 9.04 -1.47
N SER A 70 20.42 8.76 -1.23
CA SER A 70 21.39 8.47 -2.31
C SER A 70 21.07 7.15 -3.02
N LEU A 71 21.50 7.01 -4.29
CA LEU A 71 21.35 5.76 -5.07
C LEU A 71 21.85 4.53 -4.32
N GLY A 72 23.02 4.65 -3.67
CA GLY A 72 23.61 3.56 -2.89
C GLY A 72 22.75 3.14 -1.71
N THR A 73 22.24 4.12 -0.97
CA THR A 73 21.33 3.90 0.16
C THR A 73 20.05 3.19 -0.29
N ARG A 74 19.49 3.61 -1.43
CA ARG A 74 18.27 3.04 -2.02
C ARG A 74 18.45 1.58 -2.43
N ILE A 75 19.57 1.25 -3.09
CA ILE A 75 19.93 -0.12 -3.46
C ILE A 75 20.04 -0.98 -2.20
N ARG A 76 20.76 -0.49 -1.17
CA ARG A 76 20.94 -1.19 0.11
C ARG A 76 19.61 -1.46 0.81
N ARG A 77 18.71 -0.48 0.83
CA ARG A 77 17.38 -0.58 1.43
C ARG A 77 16.55 -1.66 0.74
N LEU A 78 16.36 -1.56 -0.58
CA LEU A 78 15.61 -2.55 -1.37
C LEU A 78 16.18 -3.96 -1.21
N ARG A 79 17.51 -4.08 -1.21
CA ARG A 79 18.18 -5.36 -1.02
C ARG A 79 17.82 -5.99 0.34
N ARG A 80 17.81 -5.18 1.40
CA ARG A 80 17.48 -5.63 2.77
C ARG A 80 16.01 -5.99 2.91
N GLU A 81 15.11 -5.15 2.39
CA GLU A 81 13.66 -5.40 2.37
C GLU A 81 13.34 -6.74 1.68
N ARG A 82 14.09 -7.07 0.62
CA ARG A 82 13.92 -8.30 -0.17
C ARG A 82 14.76 -9.49 0.34
N GLY A 83 15.52 -9.33 1.42
CA GLY A 83 16.36 -10.39 1.98
C GLY A 83 17.46 -10.90 1.03
N VAL A 84 17.90 -10.10 0.05
CA VAL A 84 18.88 -10.52 -0.96
C VAL A 84 20.31 -10.22 -0.46
N SER A 85 21.24 -11.17 -0.65
CA SER A 85 22.65 -10.95 -0.29
C SER A 85 23.39 -10.17 -1.39
N LEU A 86 24.48 -9.47 -1.02
CA LEU A 86 25.33 -8.76 -2.00
C LEU A 86 25.89 -9.72 -3.07
N ALA A 87 26.26 -10.94 -2.69
CA ALA A 87 26.77 -11.95 -3.60
C ALA A 87 25.70 -12.39 -4.62
N LYS A 88 24.44 -12.53 -4.17
CA LYS A 88 23.31 -12.88 -5.02
C LYS A 88 22.98 -11.77 -6.04
N ILE A 89 23.14 -10.50 -5.67
CA ILE A 89 23.02 -9.38 -6.63
C ILE A 89 24.23 -9.30 -7.55
N GLY A 90 25.43 -9.68 -7.11
CA GLY A 90 26.65 -9.66 -7.92
C GLY A 90 26.65 -10.71 -9.02
N GLY A 91 26.24 -11.95 -8.70
CA GLY A 91 25.87 -13.02 -9.66
C GLY A 91 26.78 -13.17 -10.88
N GLY A 92 28.08 -12.89 -10.77
CA GLY A 92 29.06 -12.94 -11.86
C GLY A 92 29.29 -11.63 -12.64
N ASP A 93 28.32 -10.71 -12.68
CA ASP A 93 28.43 -9.46 -13.46
C ASP A 93 29.32 -8.40 -12.81
N PHE A 94 29.40 -8.42 -11.47
CA PHE A 94 30.27 -7.54 -10.69
C PHE A 94 30.54 -8.14 -9.30
N THR A 95 31.62 -7.69 -8.67
CA THR A 95 32.07 -8.24 -7.39
C THR A 95 31.21 -7.76 -6.23
N ARG A 96 31.15 -8.57 -5.16
CA ARG A 96 30.54 -8.17 -3.88
C ARG A 96 31.14 -6.86 -3.36
N ALA A 97 32.46 -6.70 -3.49
CA ALA A 97 33.17 -5.51 -3.05
C ALA A 97 32.71 -4.27 -3.82
N PHE A 98 32.58 -4.37 -5.15
CA PHE A 98 32.06 -3.29 -5.98
C PHE A 98 30.65 -2.87 -5.54
N LEU A 99 29.71 -3.81 -5.42
CA LEU A 99 28.35 -3.49 -4.97
C LEU A 99 28.33 -2.87 -3.57
N SER A 100 29.22 -3.30 -2.67
CA SER A 100 29.36 -2.68 -1.36
C SER A 100 29.85 -1.23 -1.44
N GLN A 101 30.77 -0.90 -2.37
CA GLN A 101 31.19 0.48 -2.58
C GLN A 101 30.07 1.34 -3.17
N VAL A 102 29.27 0.76 -4.08
CA VAL A 102 28.06 1.42 -4.62
C VAL A 102 27.05 1.71 -3.51
N GLU A 103 26.75 0.75 -2.63
CA GLU A 103 25.84 0.94 -1.50
C GLU A 103 26.30 2.00 -0.49
N LEU A 104 27.61 2.26 -0.42
CA LEU A 104 28.22 3.29 0.42
C LEU A 104 28.38 4.65 -0.30
N GLY A 105 27.97 4.75 -1.57
CA GLY A 105 28.13 5.96 -2.39
C GLY A 105 29.57 6.26 -2.82
N ARG A 106 30.48 5.28 -2.68
CA ARG A 106 31.91 5.41 -3.00
C ARG A 106 32.27 4.99 -4.43
N ALA A 107 31.35 4.33 -5.13
CA ALA A 107 31.51 3.93 -6.52
C ALA A 107 30.23 4.23 -7.31
N GLN A 108 30.39 4.72 -8.54
CA GLN A 108 29.28 5.02 -9.43
C GLN A 108 29.11 3.88 -10.46
N PRO A 109 27.99 3.14 -10.43
CA PRO A 109 27.76 2.07 -11.39
C PRO A 109 27.45 2.63 -12.78
N SER A 110 27.88 1.91 -13.81
CA SER A 110 27.44 2.18 -15.18
C SER A 110 25.95 1.86 -15.33
N LEU A 111 25.30 2.45 -16.33
CA LEU A 111 23.88 2.22 -16.60
C LEU A 111 23.59 0.74 -16.91
N ARG A 112 24.52 0.02 -17.54
CA ARG A 112 24.44 -1.43 -17.77
C ARG A 112 24.42 -2.21 -16.44
N VAL A 113 25.31 -1.88 -15.52
CA VAL A 113 25.35 -2.52 -14.20
C VAL A 113 24.09 -2.20 -13.39
N LEU A 114 23.61 -0.96 -13.48
CA LEU A 114 22.40 -0.55 -12.79
C LEU A 114 21.15 -1.28 -13.29
N ARG A 115 21.05 -1.60 -14.59
CA ARG A 115 19.99 -2.47 -15.14
C ARG A 115 20.01 -3.86 -14.51
N VAL A 116 21.18 -4.47 -14.42
CA VAL A 116 21.34 -5.80 -13.79
C VAL A 116 20.94 -5.75 -12.31
N ILE A 117 21.34 -4.70 -11.58
CA ILE A 117 20.95 -4.51 -10.18
C ILE A 117 19.43 -4.36 -10.07
N ALA A 118 18.81 -3.54 -10.93
CA ALA A 118 17.37 -3.33 -10.95
C ALA A 118 16.59 -4.63 -11.21
N ASP A 119 17.02 -5.42 -12.21
CA ASP A 119 16.39 -6.69 -12.56
C ASP A 119 16.48 -7.71 -11.42
N ARG A 120 17.66 -7.85 -10.79
CA ARG A 120 17.89 -8.77 -9.67
C ARG A 120 17.17 -8.37 -8.40
N LEU A 121 17.02 -7.07 -8.20
CA LEU A 121 16.17 -6.57 -7.13
C LEU A 121 14.69 -6.78 -7.49
N GLY A 122 14.28 -6.65 -8.75
CA GLY A 122 12.87 -6.59 -9.15
C GLY A 122 12.32 -5.16 -9.06
N THR A 123 13.08 -4.17 -9.54
CA THR A 123 12.67 -2.77 -9.67
C THR A 123 13.08 -2.23 -11.03
N HIS A 124 12.89 -0.93 -11.28
CA HIS A 124 13.30 -0.25 -12.49
C HIS A 124 14.50 0.65 -12.25
N VAL A 125 15.31 0.87 -13.29
CA VAL A 125 16.48 1.75 -13.23
C VAL A 125 16.07 3.17 -12.84
N ASP A 126 14.97 3.67 -13.39
CA ASP A 126 14.44 5.01 -13.09
C ASP A 126 14.16 5.18 -11.58
N PHE A 127 13.62 4.15 -10.92
CA PHE A 127 13.42 4.18 -9.47
C PHE A 127 14.75 4.24 -8.71
N LEU A 128 15.75 3.46 -9.16
CA LEU A 128 17.07 3.47 -8.54
C LEU A 128 17.79 4.80 -8.71
N LEU A 129 17.57 5.52 -9.81
CA LEU A 129 18.17 6.83 -10.08
C LEU A 129 17.40 7.95 -9.37
N GLU A 130 16.12 8.08 -9.67
CA GLU A 130 15.31 9.24 -9.28
C GLU A 130 14.71 9.12 -7.88
N GLY A 131 14.58 7.90 -7.36
CA GLY A 131 13.84 7.70 -6.12
C GLY A 131 12.37 8.07 -6.27
N ARG A 132 11.82 7.97 -7.47
CA ARG A 132 10.39 8.18 -7.68
C ARG A 132 9.82 6.92 -8.27
N SER A 133 8.72 6.46 -7.69
CA SER A 133 7.94 5.40 -8.30
C SER A 133 7.01 6.06 -9.31
N ARG A 134 7.30 5.90 -10.60
CA ARG A 134 6.43 6.39 -11.69
C ARG A 134 4.98 5.92 -11.53
N GLU A 135 4.78 4.77 -10.91
CA GLU A 135 3.44 4.23 -10.61
C GLU A 135 2.74 5.06 -9.52
N VAL A 136 3.45 5.39 -8.43
CA VAL A 136 2.92 6.25 -7.35
C VAL A 136 2.63 7.65 -7.87
N ASP A 137 3.51 8.22 -8.70
CA ASP A 137 3.31 9.54 -9.30
C ASP A 137 2.06 9.56 -10.19
N ARG A 138 1.83 8.49 -10.96
CA ARG A 138 0.63 8.34 -11.80
C ARG A 138 -0.63 8.14 -10.96
N GLU A 139 -0.60 7.31 -9.93
CA GLU A 139 -1.72 7.16 -8.99
C GLU A 139 -2.06 8.50 -8.32
N LEU A 140 -1.05 9.25 -7.87
CA LEU A 140 -1.24 10.57 -7.27
C LEU A 140 -1.86 11.57 -8.25
N ALA A 141 -1.38 11.60 -9.50
CA ALA A 141 -1.92 12.47 -10.54
C ALA A 141 -3.39 12.14 -10.87
N LEU A 142 -3.73 10.85 -10.92
CA LEU A 142 -5.09 10.36 -11.11
C LEU A 142 -6.03 10.80 -9.96
N GLU A 143 -5.62 10.58 -8.71
CA GLU A 143 -6.44 10.97 -7.56
C GLU A 143 -6.60 12.49 -7.46
N ARG A 144 -5.54 13.25 -7.77
CA ARG A 144 -5.62 14.70 -7.90
C ARG A 144 -6.66 15.13 -8.93
N ALA A 145 -6.70 14.47 -10.10
CA ALA A 145 -7.69 14.75 -11.14
C ALA A 145 -9.13 14.48 -10.66
N ARG A 146 -9.34 13.37 -9.96
CA ARG A 146 -10.65 13.01 -9.36
C ARG A 146 -11.12 14.06 -8.36
N VAL A 147 -10.24 14.52 -7.46
CA VAL A 147 -10.56 15.60 -6.51
C VAL A 147 -10.90 16.91 -7.22
N LEU A 148 -10.17 17.27 -8.29
CA LEU A 148 -10.47 18.47 -9.07
C LEU A 148 -11.85 18.38 -9.74
N LEU A 149 -12.30 17.20 -10.17
CA LEU A 149 -13.66 17.00 -10.68
C LEU A 149 -14.74 17.13 -9.62
N LEU A 150 -14.46 16.72 -8.38
CA LEU A 150 -15.37 16.94 -7.26
C LEU A 150 -15.53 18.44 -6.94
N ARG A 151 -14.47 19.22 -7.16
CA ARG A 151 -14.46 20.69 -6.99
C ARG A 151 -15.04 21.46 -8.17
N GLY A 152 -15.48 20.78 -9.24
CA GLY A 152 -16.00 21.43 -10.44
C GLY A 152 -14.91 22.11 -11.29
N GLU A 153 -13.67 21.62 -11.23
CA GLU A 153 -12.53 22.14 -12.00
C GLU A 153 -12.07 21.18 -13.12
N PRO A 154 -12.95 20.81 -14.08
CA PRO A 154 -12.65 19.75 -15.05
C PRO A 154 -11.48 20.07 -15.98
N LYS A 155 -11.23 21.35 -16.30
CA LYS A 155 -10.07 21.75 -17.11
C LYS A 155 -8.75 21.42 -16.41
N ARG A 156 -8.66 21.63 -15.09
CA ARG A 156 -7.45 21.33 -14.30
C ARG A 156 -7.30 19.83 -14.07
N ALA A 157 -8.41 19.10 -13.97
CA ALA A 157 -8.39 17.64 -13.95
C ALA A 157 -7.74 17.08 -15.23
N LEU A 158 -8.16 17.54 -16.43
CA LEU A 158 -7.57 17.12 -17.70
C LEU A 158 -6.07 17.40 -17.78
N ILE A 159 -5.61 18.53 -17.26
CA ILE A 159 -4.18 18.85 -17.20
C ILE A 159 -3.41 17.82 -16.34
N SER A 160 -4.02 17.39 -15.23
CA SER A 160 -3.41 16.44 -14.29
C SER A 160 -3.38 15.01 -14.85
N LEU A 161 -4.25 14.68 -15.81
CA LEU A 161 -4.30 13.37 -16.47
C LEU A 161 -3.31 13.22 -17.64
N ARG A 162 -2.59 14.28 -18.03
CA ARG A 162 -1.68 14.22 -19.19
C ARG A 162 -0.58 13.17 -18.99
N GLY A 163 -0.41 12.28 -19.98
CA GLY A 163 0.59 11.21 -19.96
C GLY A 163 0.19 9.98 -19.15
N LEU A 164 -1.04 9.94 -18.61
CA LEU A 164 -1.59 8.74 -17.96
C LEU A 164 -2.39 7.87 -18.95
N ASP A 165 -2.71 8.38 -20.14
CA ASP A 165 -3.42 7.69 -21.21
C ASP A 165 -2.66 6.45 -21.71
N GLU A 166 -1.33 6.50 -21.75
CA GLU A 166 -0.47 5.37 -22.10
C GLU A 166 -0.11 4.48 -20.90
N ALA A 167 -0.60 4.80 -19.70
CA ALA A 167 -0.31 3.99 -18.52
C ALA A 167 -0.92 2.58 -18.64
N ALA A 168 -0.20 1.61 -18.09
CA ALA A 168 -0.67 0.24 -18.05
C ALA A 168 -1.98 0.12 -17.25
N TRP A 169 -2.71 -0.96 -17.50
CA TRP A 169 -3.83 -1.34 -16.65
C TRP A 169 -3.36 -1.50 -15.19
N PRO A 170 -4.12 -0.99 -14.21
CA PRO A 170 -5.44 -0.36 -14.35
C PRO A 170 -5.43 1.16 -14.54
N ILE A 171 -4.31 1.83 -14.25
CA ILE A 171 -4.20 3.28 -14.16
C ILE A 171 -4.66 3.96 -15.46
N GLY A 172 -4.27 3.44 -16.62
CA GLY A 172 -4.66 4.03 -17.90
C GLY A 172 -6.17 4.04 -18.13
N THR A 173 -6.87 2.95 -17.78
CA THR A 173 -8.34 2.91 -17.86
C THR A 173 -8.97 3.86 -16.88
N ASP A 174 -8.49 3.90 -15.63
CA ASP A 174 -9.00 4.83 -14.63
C ASP A 174 -8.81 6.29 -15.05
N ALA A 175 -7.69 6.63 -15.70
CA ALA A 175 -7.43 7.94 -16.26
C ALA A 175 -8.42 8.28 -17.39
N ARG A 176 -8.68 7.36 -18.32
CA ARG A 176 -9.64 7.58 -19.42
C ARG A 176 -11.10 7.67 -18.95
N LEU A 177 -11.49 6.90 -17.93
CA LEU A 177 -12.80 7.07 -17.28
C LEU A 177 -12.92 8.44 -16.60
N THR A 178 -11.85 8.89 -15.93
CA THR A 178 -11.79 10.22 -15.29
C THR A 178 -11.80 11.35 -16.33
N GLU A 179 -11.14 11.15 -17.48
CA GLU A 179 -11.20 12.07 -18.63
C GLU A 179 -12.63 12.17 -19.19
N ALA A 180 -13.32 11.05 -19.36
CA ALA A 180 -14.71 11.04 -19.84
C ALA A 180 -15.63 11.83 -18.89
N GLU A 181 -15.47 11.67 -17.58
CA GLU A 181 -16.19 12.47 -16.57
C GLU A 181 -15.90 13.96 -16.72
N ALA A 182 -14.63 14.34 -16.90
CA ALA A 182 -14.23 15.73 -17.13
C ALA A 182 -14.83 16.33 -18.41
N LEU A 183 -14.83 15.55 -19.50
CA LEU A 183 -15.43 15.95 -20.77
C LEU A 183 -16.95 16.14 -20.65
N ALA A 184 -17.63 15.26 -19.91
CA ALA A 184 -19.07 15.37 -19.65
C ALA A 184 -19.40 16.65 -18.84
N GLN A 185 -18.63 16.98 -17.80
CA GLN A 185 -18.81 18.23 -17.04
C GLN A 185 -18.56 19.48 -17.89
N LEU A 186 -17.76 19.37 -18.94
CA LEU A 186 -17.52 20.46 -19.92
C LEU A 186 -18.57 20.51 -21.04
N GLY A 187 -19.63 19.69 -20.99
CA GLY A 187 -20.66 19.61 -22.03
C GLY A 187 -20.21 18.88 -23.30
N ARG A 188 -19.03 18.25 -23.31
CA ARG A 188 -18.47 17.53 -24.48
C ARG A 188 -18.95 16.06 -24.49
N HIS A 189 -20.26 15.86 -24.42
CA HIS A 189 -20.89 14.54 -24.22
C HIS A 189 -20.52 13.52 -25.30
N GLU A 190 -20.47 13.92 -26.58
CA GLU A 190 -20.07 13.03 -27.67
C GLU A 190 -18.66 12.48 -27.51
N ARG A 191 -17.70 13.34 -27.11
CA ARG A 191 -16.33 12.90 -26.86
C ARG A 191 -16.24 11.99 -25.65
N ALA A 192 -16.95 12.34 -24.57
CA ALA A 192 -17.01 11.51 -23.36
C ALA A 192 -17.54 10.11 -23.68
N ARG A 193 -18.62 10.02 -24.47
CA ARG A 193 -19.23 8.75 -24.86
C ARG A 193 -18.27 7.88 -25.66
N LYS A 194 -17.56 8.45 -26.64
CA LYS A 194 -16.55 7.70 -27.43
C LYS A 194 -15.46 7.09 -26.54
N VAL A 195 -14.99 7.84 -25.54
CA VAL A 195 -13.99 7.33 -24.59
C VAL A 195 -14.56 6.19 -23.75
N LEU A 196 -15.78 6.34 -23.23
CA LEU A 196 -16.44 5.28 -22.46
C LEU A 196 -16.68 4.01 -23.29
N ASP A 197 -17.13 4.14 -24.53
CA ASP A 197 -17.41 3.00 -25.40
C ASP A 197 -16.13 2.20 -25.71
N ALA A 198 -15.00 2.88 -25.90
CA ALA A 198 -13.70 2.23 -26.08
C ALA A 198 -13.26 1.44 -24.83
N GLU A 199 -13.44 2.01 -23.63
CA GLU A 199 -13.00 1.35 -22.39
C GLU A 199 -13.88 0.17 -21.97
N ARG A 200 -15.15 0.13 -22.39
CA ARG A 200 -16.08 -0.95 -22.02
C ARG A 200 -15.50 -2.34 -22.30
N MET A 201 -14.89 -2.52 -23.48
CA MET A 201 -14.32 -3.82 -23.86
C MET A 201 -13.06 -4.15 -23.05
N VAL A 202 -12.23 -3.15 -22.77
CA VAL A 202 -11.00 -3.32 -21.97
C VAL A 202 -11.36 -3.79 -20.56
N ILE A 203 -12.29 -3.12 -19.91
CA ILE A 203 -12.74 -3.47 -18.55
C ILE A 203 -13.36 -4.88 -18.52
N SER A 204 -14.20 -5.19 -19.52
CA SER A 204 -14.82 -6.51 -19.64
C SER A 204 -13.79 -7.63 -19.77
N LYS A 205 -12.75 -7.42 -20.59
CA LYS A 205 -11.64 -8.38 -20.76
C LYS A 205 -10.90 -8.66 -19.46
N HIS A 206 -10.71 -7.64 -18.61
CA HIS A 206 -10.07 -7.78 -17.31
C HIS A 206 -11.00 -8.34 -16.21
N ARG A 207 -12.30 -8.51 -16.49
CA ARG A 207 -13.31 -8.99 -15.53
C ARG A 207 -13.34 -8.17 -14.23
N ASP A 208 -13.15 -6.86 -14.37
CA ASP A 208 -13.05 -5.93 -13.26
C ASP A 208 -14.42 -5.30 -12.97
N ASN A 209 -15.15 -5.90 -12.02
CA ASN A 209 -16.47 -5.43 -11.63
C ASN A 209 -16.44 -4.00 -11.08
N PRO A 210 -15.53 -3.61 -10.16
CA PRO A 210 -15.46 -2.23 -9.67
C PRO A 210 -15.35 -1.17 -10.77
N ARG A 211 -14.47 -1.39 -11.77
CA ARG A 211 -14.34 -0.44 -12.90
C ARG A 211 -15.53 -0.49 -13.84
N MET A 212 -16.16 -1.65 -13.99
CA MET A 212 -17.40 -1.77 -14.77
C MET A 212 -18.55 -1.00 -14.11
N ASP A 213 -18.64 -1.01 -12.78
CA ASP A 213 -19.63 -0.24 -12.03
C ASP A 213 -19.40 1.27 -12.19
N ARG A 214 -18.14 1.71 -12.11
CA ARG A 214 -17.77 3.10 -12.43
C ARG A 214 -18.15 3.47 -13.86
N TRP A 215 -17.83 2.61 -14.84
CA TRP A 215 -18.19 2.83 -16.24
C TRP A 215 -19.72 2.94 -16.41
N ARG A 216 -20.50 2.07 -15.77
CA ARG A 216 -21.98 2.12 -15.82
C ARG A 216 -22.50 3.44 -15.27
N ALA A 217 -22.00 3.89 -14.12
CA ALA A 217 -22.40 5.17 -13.54
C ALA A 217 -22.13 6.33 -14.53
N LEU A 218 -20.91 6.41 -15.05
CA LEU A 218 -20.51 7.46 -16.00
C LEU A 218 -21.30 7.40 -17.31
N SER A 219 -21.60 6.21 -17.83
CA SER A 219 -22.40 6.03 -19.05
C SER A 219 -23.84 6.53 -18.90
N GLN A 220 -24.36 6.56 -17.67
CA GLN A 220 -25.68 7.11 -17.33
C GLN A 220 -25.62 8.61 -16.98
N GLY A 221 -24.46 9.26 -17.12
CA GLY A 221 -24.25 10.63 -16.66
C GLY A 221 -24.28 10.79 -15.14
N LYS A 222 -24.17 9.68 -14.39
CA LYS A 222 -24.15 9.67 -12.93
C LYS A 222 -22.71 9.62 -12.42
N ARG A 223 -22.50 10.16 -11.22
CA ARG A 223 -21.26 9.93 -10.48
C ARG A 223 -21.37 8.62 -9.70
N LEU A 224 -20.27 7.86 -9.62
CA LEU A 224 -20.23 6.70 -8.73
C LEU A 224 -20.36 7.20 -7.29
N SER A 225 -21.41 6.76 -6.61
CA SER A 225 -21.67 7.04 -5.20
C SER A 225 -21.77 5.74 -4.44
N TYR A 226 -21.17 5.70 -3.25
CA TYR A 226 -21.28 4.56 -2.35
C TYR A 226 -22.45 4.69 -1.38
N GLY A 227 -23.22 5.78 -1.39
CA GLY A 227 -24.34 5.97 -0.46
C GLY A 227 -25.34 7.04 -0.89
N ASP A 228 -25.42 7.34 -2.19
CA ASP A 228 -26.33 8.34 -2.76
C ASP A 228 -26.34 9.72 -2.06
N GLY A 229 -25.22 10.09 -1.42
CA GLY A 229 -25.05 11.35 -0.69
C GLY A 229 -25.24 11.23 0.83
N ASP A 230 -25.70 10.10 1.35
CA ASP A 230 -25.71 9.79 2.77
C ASP A 230 -24.36 9.19 3.20
N ALA A 231 -23.68 9.90 4.11
CA ALA A 231 -22.39 9.47 4.66
C ALA A 231 -22.49 8.16 5.44
N LYS A 232 -23.61 7.90 6.14
CA LYS A 232 -23.80 6.67 6.91
C LYS A 232 -23.97 5.47 5.98
N ALA A 233 -24.87 5.57 5.00
CA ALA A 233 -25.03 4.54 3.97
C ALA A 233 -23.71 4.30 3.20
N ALA A 234 -22.96 5.36 2.88
CA ALA A 234 -21.66 5.24 2.24
C ALA A 234 -20.63 4.49 3.10
N ALA A 235 -20.58 4.78 4.41
CA ALA A 235 -19.71 4.07 5.34
C ALA A 235 -20.08 2.58 5.44
N GLU A 236 -21.37 2.25 5.57
CA GLU A 236 -21.85 0.87 5.61
C GLU A 236 -21.47 0.10 4.34
N ASN A 237 -21.67 0.70 3.17
CA ASN A 237 -21.27 0.09 1.90
C ASN A 237 -19.76 -0.12 1.80
N HIS A 238 -18.95 0.84 2.27
CA HIS A 238 -17.50 0.65 2.35
C HIS A 238 -17.11 -0.48 3.31
N LEU A 239 -17.77 -0.64 4.46
CA LEU A 239 -17.52 -1.76 5.37
C LEU A 239 -17.84 -3.11 4.70
N GLN A 240 -18.98 -3.21 4.02
CA GLN A 240 -19.35 -4.44 3.29
C GLN A 240 -18.32 -4.79 2.21
N ILE A 241 -17.80 -3.80 1.48
CA ILE A 241 -16.76 -4.02 0.47
C ILE A 241 -15.45 -4.45 1.14
N ALA A 242 -15.05 -3.81 2.25
CA ALA A 242 -13.84 -4.13 2.99
C ALA A 242 -13.84 -5.58 3.50
N GLU A 243 -14.98 -6.05 4.03
CA GLU A 243 -15.14 -7.43 4.48
C GLU A 243 -15.06 -8.43 3.32
N ARG A 244 -15.69 -8.12 2.19
CA ARG A 244 -15.60 -8.96 0.97
C ARG A 244 -14.16 -9.04 0.48
N ALA A 245 -13.44 -7.92 0.46
CA ALA A 245 -12.02 -7.87 0.07
C ALA A 245 -11.13 -8.67 1.04
N THR A 246 -11.40 -8.60 2.35
CA THR A 246 -10.71 -9.38 3.37
C THR A 246 -10.91 -10.88 3.13
N ARG A 247 -12.16 -11.32 2.93
CA ARG A 247 -12.49 -12.72 2.60
C ARG A 247 -11.85 -13.19 1.29
N ALA A 248 -11.68 -12.29 0.32
CA ALA A 248 -11.01 -12.56 -0.95
C ALA A 248 -9.47 -12.50 -0.89
N GLY A 249 -8.87 -12.26 0.29
CA GLY A 249 -7.41 -12.18 0.44
C GLY A 249 -6.78 -10.93 -0.19
N ARG A 250 -7.51 -9.81 -0.24
CA ARG A 250 -7.06 -8.52 -0.80
C ARG A 250 -6.89 -7.48 0.31
N PRO A 251 -5.81 -7.56 1.11
CA PRO A 251 -5.67 -6.73 2.30
C PRO A 251 -5.49 -5.23 2.00
N LYS A 252 -4.90 -4.87 0.85
CA LYS A 252 -4.76 -3.46 0.43
C LYS A 252 -6.13 -2.85 0.16
N ASP A 253 -6.95 -3.51 -0.66
CA ASP A 253 -8.31 -3.06 -0.99
C ASP A 253 -9.17 -2.94 0.27
N ALA A 254 -9.09 -3.94 1.17
CA ALA A 254 -9.81 -3.92 2.44
C ALA A 254 -9.39 -2.71 3.31
N LEU A 255 -8.09 -2.45 3.43
CA LEU A 255 -7.56 -1.33 4.21
C LEU A 255 -8.09 0.02 3.72
N GLU A 256 -8.10 0.24 2.39
CA GLU A 256 -8.59 1.51 1.82
C GLU A 256 -10.08 1.73 2.08
N HIS A 257 -10.88 0.67 2.01
CA HIS A 257 -12.31 0.76 2.31
C HIS A 257 -12.58 0.95 3.81
N TYR A 258 -11.82 0.32 4.70
CA TYR A 258 -11.91 0.61 6.13
C TYR A 258 -11.52 2.06 6.46
N ARG A 259 -10.47 2.59 5.83
CA ARG A 259 -10.10 4.01 5.97
C ARG A 259 -11.22 4.94 5.52
N SER A 260 -11.81 4.65 4.36
CA SER A 260 -12.91 5.44 3.80
C SER A 260 -14.13 5.42 4.73
N ALA A 261 -14.53 4.24 5.22
CA ALA A 261 -15.63 4.11 6.18
C ALA A 261 -15.37 4.89 7.47
N ARG A 262 -14.15 4.79 8.03
CA ARG A 262 -13.76 5.55 9.22
C ARG A 262 -13.90 7.05 8.99
N THR A 263 -13.34 7.57 7.90
CA THR A 263 -13.41 9.00 7.58
C THR A 263 -14.84 9.49 7.39
N LEU A 264 -15.73 8.67 6.81
CA LEU A 264 -17.15 9.02 6.65
C LEU A 264 -17.93 8.99 7.97
N LEU A 265 -17.54 8.16 8.94
CA LEU A 265 -18.17 8.09 10.27
C LEU A 265 -17.63 9.16 11.22
N GLU A 266 -16.43 9.67 10.98
CA GLU A 266 -15.82 10.78 11.71
C GLU A 266 -16.34 12.16 11.26
N ALA A 267 -16.95 12.25 10.06
CA ALA A 267 -17.47 13.48 9.46
C ALA A 267 -18.88 13.83 9.94
#